data_AF-A0A1I5FWI7-F1
#
_entry.id   AF-A0A1I5FWI7-F1
#
_cell.length_a   1.000
_cell.length_b   1.000
_cell.length_c   1.000
_cell.angle_alpha   90.00
_cell.angle_beta   90.00
_cell.angle_gamma   90.00
#
_symmetry.space_group_name_H-M   'P 1'
#
loop_
_entity.id
_entity.type
_entity.pdbx_description
1 polymer ?
#
loop_
_entity_poly.entity_id
_entity_poly.type
_entity_poly.pdbx_seq_one_letter_code
_entity_poly.pdbx_strand_id
1 'polypeptide(L)' 'MKICDQCRSVIPDENAACPRCAEKMRLSEEAFAATSQPSKGLKILKWVFISIVVAVLAAVAVVVWIFNSLGPMPSFG' A
#
# COMPACT_ATOMS: atom_id res chain seq x y z
N MET A 1 22.88 33.98 22.07
CA MET A 1 21.64 33.14 22.08
C MET A 1 20.93 33.37 20.77
N LYS A 2 20.78 32.32 19.96
CA LYS A 2 20.24 32.43 18.59
C LYS A 2 18.92 31.70 18.52
N ILE A 3 17.93 32.25 17.82
CA ILE A 3 16.65 31.58 17.58
C ILE A 3 16.79 30.84 16.26
N CYS A 4 16.42 29.56 16.23
CA CYS A 4 16.40 28.80 14.98
C CYS A 4 15.23 29.29 14.10
N ASP A 5 15.49 29.76 12.88
CA ASP A 5 14.44 30.20 11.95
C ASP A 5 13.42 29.10 11.59
N GLN A 6 13.84 27.82 11.65
CA GLN A 6 12.99 26.71 11.22
C GLN A 6 12.04 26.20 12.33
N CYS A 7 12.52 26.21 13.58
CA CYS A 7 11.78 25.63 14.72
C CYS A 7 11.42 26.67 15.80
N ARG A 8 11.86 27.93 15.64
CA ARG A 8 11.71 29.06 16.57
C ARG A 8 12.19 28.79 18.01
N SER A 9 12.97 27.73 18.20
CA SER A 9 13.55 27.35 19.48
C SER A 9 14.83 28.13 19.76
N VAL A 10 15.03 28.49 21.03
CA VAL A 10 16.27 29.12 21.49
C VAL A 10 17.39 28.09 21.47
N ILE A 11 18.44 28.35 20.68
CA ILE A 11 19.64 27.54 20.63
C ILE A 11 20.57 28.07 21.73
N PRO A 12 20.91 27.24 22.74
CA PRO A 12 21.76 27.66 23.86
C PRO A 12 23.22 27.89 23.46
N ASP A 13 23.68 27.32 22.34
CA ASP A 13 25.05 27.44 21.81
C ASP A 13 25.04 27.96 20.36
N GLU A 14 25.81 29.02 20.07
CA GLU A 14 25.72 29.73 18.78
C GLU A 14 26.25 28.93 17.57
N ASN A 15 27.01 27.86 17.81
CA ASN A 15 27.61 27.00 16.78
C ASN A 15 26.94 25.62 16.69
N ALA A 16 25.96 25.31 17.55
CA ALA A 16 25.31 24.00 17.56
C ALA A 16 24.15 23.91 16.58
N ALA A 17 24.03 22.76 15.90
CA ALA A 17 22.84 22.41 15.13
C ALA A 17 21.61 22.38 16.05
N CYS A 18 20.46 22.84 15.56
CA CYS A 18 19.25 22.97 16.36
C CYS A 18 18.77 21.59 16.88
N PRO A 19 18.84 21.31 18.19
CA PRO A 19 18.54 19.99 18.74
C PRO A 19 17.06 19.62 18.54
N ARG A 20 16.17 20.62 18.63
CA ARG A 20 14.72 20.45 18.39
C ARG A 20 14.39 20.05 16.96
N CYS A 21 15.11 20.58 15.96
CA CYS A 21 14.87 20.20 14.57
C CYS A 21 15.44 18.80 14.26
N ALA A 22 16.59 18.44 14.85
CA ALA A 22 17.17 17.10 14.72
C ALA A 22 16.28 16.02 15.35
N GLU A 23 15.70 16.30 16.52
CA GLU A 23 14.78 15.38 17.20
C GLU A 23 13.46 15.22 16.43
N LYS A 24 12.95 16.30 15.81
CA LYS A 24 11.77 16.24 14.95
C LYS A 24 12.01 15.40 13.68
N MET A 25 13.21 15.48 13.11
CA MET A 25 13.61 14.62 11.99
C MET A 25 13.67 13.15 12.44
N ARG A 26 14.31 12.85 13.58
CA ARG A 26 14.35 11.48 14.12
C ARG A 26 12.96 10.90 14.36
N LEU A 27 12.05 11.64 15.00
CA LEU A 27 10.68 11.18 15.23
C LEU A 27 9.92 10.90 13.93
N SER A 28 10.15 11.73 12.90
CA SER A 28 9.52 11.52 11.59
C SER A 28 10.09 10.26 10.93
N GLU A 29 11.40 10.06 11.01
CA GLU A 29 12.09 8.88 10.48
C GLU A 29 11.64 7.59 11.20
N GLU A 30 11.46 7.64 12.51
CA GLU A 30 10.96 6.55 13.34
C GLU A 30 9.49 6.21 13.02
N ALA A 31 8.64 7.20 12.74
CA ALA A 31 7.26 7.00 12.30
C ALA A 31 7.17 6.37 10.88
N PHE A 32 8.07 6.77 9.98
CA PHE A 32 8.20 6.15 8.65
C PHE A 32 8.76 4.73 8.75
N ALA A 33 9.72 4.48 9.64
CA ALA A 33 10.24 3.14 9.91
C ALA A 33 9.20 2.22 10.58
N ALA A 34 8.29 2.76 11.40
CA ALA A 34 7.15 2.01 11.92
C ALA A 34 6.14 1.64 10.82
N THR A 35 6.00 2.47 9.79
CA THR A 35 5.14 2.21 8.62
C THR A 35 5.77 1.17 7.65
N SER A 36 7.09 0.98 7.68
CA SER A 36 7.78 -0.01 6.84
C SER A 36 7.72 -1.44 7.38
N GLN A 37 7.03 -1.68 8.50
CA GLN A 37 6.71 -3.03 8.94
C GLN A 37 5.74 -3.67 7.93
N PRO A 38 6.12 -4.77 7.25
CA PRO A 38 5.30 -5.34 6.18
C PRO A 38 3.96 -5.76 6.77
N SER A 39 2.91 -5.00 6.43
CA SER A 39 1.60 -5.22 7.02
C SER A 39 1.11 -6.60 6.57
N LYS A 40 0.89 -7.49 7.54
CA LYS A 40 0.34 -8.83 7.28
C LYS A 40 -0.98 -8.75 6.47
N GLY A 41 -1.70 -7.63 6.60
CA GLY A 41 -2.89 -7.29 5.81
C GLY A 41 -2.64 -7.22 4.31
N LEU A 42 -1.50 -6.67 3.85
CA LEU A 42 -1.20 -6.60 2.42
C LEU A 42 -1.01 -8.00 1.81
N LYS A 43 -0.41 -8.92 2.59
CA LYS A 43 -0.20 -10.31 2.17
C LYS A 43 -1.52 -11.06 2.05
N ILE A 44 -2.43 -10.89 3.02
CA ILE A 44 -3.77 -11.51 3.01
C ILE A 44 -4.59 -10.96 1.84
N LEU A 45 -4.60 -9.64 1.63
CA LEU A 45 -5.34 -8.99 0.55
C LEU A 45 -4.89 -9.50 -0.83
N LYS A 46 -3.58 -9.69 -1.02
CA LYS A 46 -3.02 -10.27 -2.26
C LYS A 46 -3.54 -11.69 -2.51
N TRP A 47 -3.59 -12.54 -1.48
CA TRP A 47 -4.12 -13.90 -1.60
C TRP A 47 -5.61 -13.93 -1.89
N VAL A 48 -6.39 -13.04 -1.27
CA VAL A 48 -7.83 -12.90 -1.57
C VAL A 48 -8.04 -12.49 -3.03
N PHE A 49 -7.28 -11.51 -3.52
CA PHE A 49 -7.38 -11.06 -4.91
C PHE A 49 -7.06 -12.18 -5.90
N ILE A 50 -5.99 -12.95 -5.64
CA ILE A 50 -5.63 -14.11 -6.46
C ILE A 50 -6.78 -15.13 -6.46
N SER A 51 -7.37 -15.43 -5.30
CA SER A 51 -8.48 -16.38 -5.20
C SER A 51 -9.70 -15.92 -5.99
N ILE A 52 -10.02 -14.63 -5.97
CA ILE A 52 -11.14 -14.06 -6.73
C ILE A 52 -10.88 -14.22 -8.23
N VAL A 53 -9.68 -13.85 -8.70
CA VAL A 53 -9.32 -13.97 -10.12
C VAL A 53 -9.42 -15.41 -10.60
N VAL A 54 -8.92 -16.37 -9.81
CA VAL A 54 -9.00 -17.80 -10.13
C VAL A 54 -10.46 -18.27 -10.21
N ALA A 55 -11.31 -17.86 -9.26
CA ALA A 55 -12.72 -18.22 -9.26
C ALA A 55 -13.47 -17.68 -10.50
N VAL A 56 -13.20 -16.42 -10.86
CA VAL A 56 -13.80 -15.79 -12.06
C VAL A 56 -13.37 -16.52 -13.33
N LEU A 57 -12.07 -16.83 -13.47
CA LEU A 57 -11.57 -17.56 -14.63
C LEU A 57 -12.19 -18.95 -14.76
N ALA A 58 -12.33 -19.67 -13.64
CA ALA A 58 -12.99 -20.98 -13.63
C ALA A 58 -14.46 -20.88 -14.04
N ALA A 59 -15.19 -19.88 -13.54
CA ALA A 59 -16.58 -19.65 -13.92
C ALA A 59 -16.73 -19.35 -15.42
N VAL A 60 -15.88 -18.46 -15.97
CA VAL A 60 -15.88 -18.16 -17.41
C VAL A 60 -15.57 -19.41 -18.23
N ALA A 61 -14.58 -20.20 -17.83
CA ALA A 61 -14.23 -21.44 -18.53
C ALA A 61 -15.40 -22.43 -18.56
N VAL A 62 -16.13 -22.59 -17.45
CA VAL A 62 -17.32 -23.45 -17.38
C VAL A 62 -18.43 -22.93 -18.29
N VAL A 63 -18.71 -21.63 -18.27
CA VAL A 63 -19.72 -21.02 -19.14
C VAL A 63 -19.37 -21.23 -20.61
N VAL A 64 -18.12 -20.94 -21.00
CA VAL A 64 -17.64 -21.16 -22.37
C VAL A 64 -17.74 -22.64 -22.75
N TRP A 65 -17.38 -23.56 -21.86
CA TRP A 65 -17.49 -24.99 -22.10
C TRP A 65 -18.95 -25.42 -22.33
N ILE A 66 -19.88 -24.89 -21.54
CA ILE A 66 -21.33 -25.14 -21.70
C ILE A 66 -21.81 -24.62 -23.06
N PHE A 67 -21.50 -23.36 -23.41
CA PHE A 67 -21.89 -22.79 -24.70
C PHE A 67 -21.29 -23.55 -25.89
N ASN A 68 -20.02 -23.96 -25.78
CA ASN A 68 -19.36 -24.73 -26.83
C ASN A 68 -19.94 -26.15 -26.96
N SER A 69 -20.39 -26.74 -25.84
CA SER A 69 -20.99 -28.08 -25.83
C SER A 69 -22.45 -28.11 -26.30
N LEU A 70 -23.19 -27.01 -26.12
CA LEU A 70 -24.59 -26.88 -26.56
C LEU A 70 -24.73 -26.76 -28.09
N GLY A 71 -23.62 -26.62 -28.83
CA GLY A 71 -23.61 -26.49 -30.29
C GLY A 71 -24.21 -25.15 -30.76
N PRO A 72 -24.01 -24.78 -32.04
CA PRO A 72 -24.62 -23.58 -32.60
C PRO A 72 -26.15 -23.70 -32.47
N MET A 73 -26.75 -22.79 -31.70
CA MET A 73 -28.20 -22.70 -31.54
C MET A 73 -28.82 -22.60 -32.94
N PRO A 74 -29.73 -23.51 -33.34
CA PRO A 74 -30.32 -23.46 -34.67
C PRO A 74 -31.00 -22.10 -34.81
N SER A 75 -30.52 -21.30 -35.76
CA SER A 75 -31.19 -20.07 -36.16
C SER A 75 -32.57 -20.46 -36.67
N PHE A 76 -33.62 -20.17 -35.90
CA PHE A 76 -34.99 -20.24 -36.38
C PHE A 76 -35.16 -19.12 -37.42
N GLY A 77 -34.92 -19.49 -38.68
CA GLY A 77 -35.28 -18.73 -39.87
C GLY A 77 -36.66 -19.14 -40.37
#